data_AF-A0A5N0T753-F1
#
_entry.id   AF-A0A5N0T753-F1
#
_cell.length_a   1.000
_cell.length_b   1.000
_cell.length_c   1.000
_cell.angle_alpha   90.00
_cell.angle_beta   90.00
_cell.angle_gamma   90.00
#
_symmetry.space_group_name_H-M   'P 1'
#
loop_
_entity.id
_entity.type
_entity.pdbx_description
1 polymer ?
#
loop_
_entity_poly.entity_id
_entity_poly.type
_entity_poly.pdbx_seq_one_letter_code
_entity_poly.pdbx_strand_id
1 'polypeptide(L)'
;MTPGSVRTVLVGGHESADGEDLTRFAGLLDAPAQVSAAGRTLDRAVSDALAAGETVVVVPMTFGRNPTMVADAAKTLRWLAAKNPGRLALTAPFGQPDHLTAWLRTAANRARASDSGDALLIVAPRSNPFDEAELHRLAYLVAANGALPEVHVAIADDAEEVDRAADRVRRVAPGRVVAVPAGFAAHLPGADVEQVAPLMSDAAVIRVIRSRVREALAALAAGDDGIDTGLAADHGHGYAHSHTFEATAGHHHPHGGAAPHMHADGTVHAHGHGEARLVAAGREPVTAASHEPHI
;
A
#
# COMPACT_ATOMS: atom_id res chain seq x y z
N MET A 1 -32.55 -24.27 9.19
CA MET A 1 -31.09 -24.19 9.03
C MET A 1 -30.49 -24.02 10.41
N THR A 2 -29.72 -24.98 10.89
CA THR A 2 -28.80 -24.76 12.01
C THR A 2 -27.89 -23.60 11.60
N PRO A 3 -27.70 -22.54 12.41
CA PRO A 3 -26.74 -21.51 12.06
C PRO A 3 -25.38 -22.20 11.91
N GLY A 4 -24.82 -22.16 10.69
CA GLY A 4 -23.48 -22.69 10.45
C GLY A 4 -22.49 -21.95 11.35
N SER A 5 -21.47 -22.66 11.84
CA SER A 5 -20.38 -22.01 12.58
C SER A 5 -19.71 -20.94 11.70
N VAL A 6 -19.32 -19.84 12.30
CA VAL A 6 -18.61 -18.75 11.62
C VAL A 6 -17.10 -18.99 11.74
N ARG A 7 -16.39 -18.81 10.63
CA ARG A 7 -14.92 -18.80 10.54
C ARG A 7 -14.45 -17.40 10.22
N THR A 8 -13.49 -16.90 10.98
CA THR A 8 -12.79 -15.65 10.64
C THR A 8 -11.46 -15.98 9.96
N VAL A 9 -11.17 -15.33 8.83
CA VAL A 9 -9.85 -15.40 8.18
C VAL A 9 -9.22 -14.02 8.22
N LEU A 10 -8.13 -13.86 8.95
CA LEU A 10 -7.35 -12.63 9.01
C LEU A 10 -6.34 -12.65 7.86
N VAL A 11 -6.47 -11.71 6.92
CA VAL A 11 -5.60 -11.64 5.74
C VAL A 11 -4.52 -10.61 5.95
N GLY A 12 -3.28 -11.07 6.03
CA GLY A 12 -2.10 -10.24 6.21
C GLY A 12 -1.44 -9.85 4.89
N GLY A 13 -0.76 -8.71 4.92
CA GLY A 13 0.22 -8.28 3.92
C GLY A 13 1.47 -7.70 4.59
N HIS A 14 2.20 -6.81 3.91
CA HIS A 14 3.47 -6.25 4.42
C HIS A 14 3.38 -5.59 5.80
N GLU A 15 2.25 -4.98 6.18
CA GLU A 15 2.07 -4.40 7.51
C GLU A 15 2.00 -5.43 8.66
N SER A 16 2.03 -6.72 8.33
CA SER A 16 1.90 -7.83 9.27
C SER A 16 2.83 -9.00 8.97
N ALA A 17 3.91 -8.76 8.20
CA ALA A 17 4.79 -9.81 7.67
C ALA A 17 3.99 -10.96 7.02
N ASP A 18 3.10 -10.60 6.08
CA ASP A 18 2.19 -11.52 5.38
C ASP A 18 1.32 -12.41 6.29
N GLY A 19 1.10 -11.93 7.52
CA GLY A 19 0.23 -12.53 8.52
C GLY A 19 0.98 -13.09 9.73
N GLU A 20 2.31 -13.21 9.71
CA GLU A 20 3.06 -13.75 10.85
C GLU A 20 2.72 -13.03 12.16
N ASP A 21 2.66 -11.69 12.12
CA ASP A 21 2.31 -10.85 13.27
C ASP A 21 0.88 -11.10 13.78
N LEU A 22 -0.03 -11.59 12.94
CA LEU A 22 -1.44 -11.77 13.27
C LEU A 22 -1.72 -13.06 14.03
N THR A 23 -0.79 -14.01 14.01
CA THR A 23 -0.95 -15.34 14.63
C THR A 23 -1.33 -15.25 16.11
N ARG A 24 -0.78 -14.26 16.81
CA ARG A 24 -1.07 -14.02 18.24
C ARG A 24 -2.54 -13.67 18.54
N PHE A 25 -3.29 -13.23 17.54
CA PHE A 25 -4.70 -12.86 17.70
C PHE A 25 -5.66 -14.03 17.48
N ALA A 26 -5.24 -15.07 16.75
CA ALA A 26 -6.14 -16.15 16.34
C ALA A 26 -6.76 -16.89 17.54
N GLY A 27 -6.00 -17.09 18.61
CA GLY A 27 -6.47 -17.73 19.85
C GLY A 27 -7.27 -16.81 20.79
N LEU A 28 -7.42 -15.52 20.46
CA LEU A 28 -8.09 -14.52 21.31
C LEU A 28 -9.50 -14.15 20.80
N LEU A 29 -9.90 -14.68 19.65
CA LEU A 29 -11.21 -14.45 19.04
C LEU A 29 -12.24 -15.49 19.51
N ASP A 30 -13.51 -15.09 19.57
CA ASP A 30 -14.59 -15.95 20.06
C ASP A 30 -14.95 -17.06 19.05
N ALA A 31 -14.74 -16.78 17.77
CA ALA A 31 -14.93 -17.72 16.68
C ALA A 31 -13.57 -18.28 16.22
N PRO A 32 -13.51 -19.52 15.69
CA PRO A 32 -12.30 -20.05 15.09
C PRO A 32 -11.73 -19.07 14.07
N ALA A 33 -10.46 -18.71 14.26
CA ALA A 33 -9.76 -17.79 13.39
C ALA A 33 -8.56 -18.48 12.74
N GLN A 34 -8.36 -18.18 11.46
CA GLN A 34 -7.19 -18.58 10.70
C GLN A 34 -6.50 -17.34 10.16
N VAL A 35 -5.17 -17.39 10.10
CA VAL A 35 -4.37 -16.34 9.48
C VAL A 35 -3.91 -16.83 8.11
N SER A 36 -3.88 -15.94 7.13
CA SER A 36 -3.42 -16.23 5.79
C SER A 36 -2.83 -15.01 5.12
N ALA A 37 -1.86 -15.19 4.23
CA ALA A 37 -1.56 -14.21 3.19
C ALA A 37 -2.67 -14.22 2.11
N ALA A 38 -2.73 -13.19 1.28
CA ALA A 38 -3.63 -13.15 0.11
C ALA A 38 -3.29 -14.23 -0.95
N GLY A 39 -4.19 -14.43 -1.92
CA GLY A 39 -3.97 -15.36 -3.03
C GLY A 39 -4.22 -16.83 -2.65
N ARG A 40 -3.28 -17.72 -3.00
CA ARG A 40 -3.51 -19.19 -2.92
C ARG A 40 -3.73 -19.72 -1.51
N THR A 41 -3.07 -19.14 -0.51
CA THR A 41 -3.27 -19.52 0.90
C THR A 41 -4.67 -19.15 1.38
N LEU A 42 -5.15 -17.96 0.97
CA LEU A 42 -6.50 -17.50 1.26
C LEU A 42 -7.55 -18.37 0.58
N ASP A 43 -7.37 -18.66 -0.73
CA ASP A 43 -8.26 -19.52 -1.49
C ASP A 43 -8.49 -20.88 -0.82
N ARG A 44 -7.39 -21.52 -0.38
CA ARG A 44 -7.44 -22.81 0.34
C ARG A 44 -8.17 -22.67 1.67
N ALA A 45 -7.77 -21.72 2.50
CA ALA A 45 -8.37 -21.50 3.82
C ALA A 45 -9.89 -21.29 3.74
N VAL A 46 -10.33 -20.48 2.77
CA VAL A 46 -11.75 -20.19 2.55
C VAL A 46 -12.47 -21.40 1.95
N SER A 47 -11.88 -22.07 0.97
CA SER A 47 -12.47 -23.26 0.34
C SER A 47 -12.68 -24.40 1.35
N ASP A 48 -11.69 -24.66 2.21
CA ASP A 48 -11.76 -25.71 3.23
C ASP A 48 -12.86 -25.41 4.25
N ALA A 49 -12.96 -24.16 4.72
CA ALA A 49 -14.02 -23.73 5.64
C ALA A 49 -15.42 -23.80 4.99
N LEU A 50 -15.55 -23.38 3.74
CA LEU A 50 -16.81 -23.48 2.99
C LEU A 50 -17.25 -24.93 2.79
N ALA A 51 -16.30 -25.82 2.45
CA ALA A 51 -16.54 -27.25 2.31
C ALA A 51 -16.96 -27.92 3.63
N ALA A 52 -16.48 -27.40 4.76
CA ALA A 52 -16.91 -27.81 6.11
C ALA A 52 -18.30 -27.28 6.51
N GLY A 53 -18.97 -26.48 5.65
CA GLY A 53 -20.30 -25.94 5.93
C GLY A 53 -20.31 -24.63 6.73
N GLU A 54 -19.15 -23.98 6.90
CA GLU A 54 -18.99 -22.76 7.70
C GLU A 54 -19.34 -21.48 6.91
N THR A 55 -19.84 -20.45 7.59
CA THR A 55 -19.89 -19.09 7.02
C THR A 55 -18.55 -18.43 7.25
N VAL A 56 -17.91 -17.91 6.21
CA VAL A 56 -16.56 -17.36 6.27
C VAL A 56 -16.59 -15.84 6.20
N VAL A 57 -15.90 -15.19 7.14
CA VAL A 57 -15.70 -13.74 7.16
C VAL A 57 -14.21 -13.45 7.03
N VAL A 58 -13.83 -12.76 5.97
CA VAL A 58 -12.45 -12.42 5.65
C VAL A 58 -12.18 -10.98 6.06
N VAL A 59 -11.17 -10.77 6.91
CA VAL A 59 -10.81 -9.46 7.47
C VAL A 59 -9.44 -9.04 6.91
N PRO A 60 -9.37 -8.03 6.02
CA PRO A 60 -8.09 -7.49 5.57
C PRO A 60 -7.39 -6.74 6.72
N MET A 61 -6.24 -7.26 7.15
CA MET A 61 -5.46 -6.73 8.27
C MET A 61 -4.41 -5.75 7.76
N THR A 62 -4.87 -4.56 7.39
CA THR A 62 -4.06 -3.43 6.93
C THR A 62 -4.49 -2.16 7.66
N PHE A 63 -3.56 -1.24 7.91
CA PHE A 63 -3.90 0.11 8.37
C PHE A 63 -4.15 1.07 7.19
N GLY A 64 -4.38 0.53 5.99
CA GLY A 64 -4.67 1.28 4.78
C GLY A 64 -3.45 1.53 3.89
N ARG A 65 -2.25 1.08 4.30
CA ARG A 65 -1.05 1.12 3.46
C ARG A 65 -0.94 -0.04 2.47
N ASN A 66 -1.86 -1.01 2.50
CA ASN A 66 -1.81 -2.14 1.57
C ASN A 66 -3.17 -2.36 0.86
N PRO A 67 -3.61 -1.40 0.03
CA PRO A 67 -4.86 -1.48 -0.73
C PRO A 67 -4.83 -2.62 -1.76
N THR A 68 -3.67 -2.91 -2.35
CA THR A 68 -3.51 -4.01 -3.30
C THR A 68 -3.81 -5.37 -2.67
N MET A 69 -3.39 -5.62 -1.42
CA MET A 69 -3.75 -6.85 -0.68
C MET A 69 -5.27 -6.99 -0.50
N VAL A 70 -5.97 -5.88 -0.23
CA VAL A 70 -7.44 -5.87 -0.11
C VAL A 70 -8.08 -6.27 -1.44
N ALA A 71 -7.63 -5.68 -2.54
CA ALA A 71 -8.12 -5.99 -3.87
C ALA A 71 -7.81 -7.43 -4.28
N ASP A 72 -6.63 -7.95 -3.97
CA ASP A 72 -6.24 -9.33 -4.27
C ASP A 72 -7.02 -10.36 -3.42
N ALA A 73 -7.30 -10.03 -2.16
CA ALA A 73 -8.23 -10.80 -1.35
C ALA A 73 -9.60 -10.82 -2.03
N ALA A 74 -10.17 -9.67 -2.40
CA ALA A 74 -11.47 -9.59 -3.06
C ALA A 74 -11.53 -10.38 -4.39
N LYS A 75 -10.48 -10.28 -5.23
CA LYS A 75 -10.36 -11.08 -6.48
C LYS A 75 -10.40 -12.58 -6.20
N THR A 76 -9.71 -13.03 -5.14
CA THR A 76 -9.72 -14.43 -4.71
C THR A 76 -11.13 -14.85 -4.29
N LEU A 77 -11.82 -14.02 -3.49
CA LEU A 77 -13.14 -14.34 -2.95
C LEU A 77 -14.27 -14.31 -3.99
N ARG A 78 -14.18 -13.44 -5.01
CA ARG A 78 -15.24 -13.27 -6.03
C ARG A 78 -15.67 -14.58 -6.67
N TRP A 79 -14.72 -15.46 -6.99
CA TRP A 79 -15.01 -16.77 -7.60
C TRP A 79 -15.63 -17.77 -6.62
N LEU A 80 -15.27 -17.67 -5.33
CA LEU A 80 -15.79 -18.54 -4.28
C LEU A 80 -17.20 -18.13 -3.86
N ALA A 81 -17.48 -16.82 -3.78
CA ALA A 81 -18.78 -16.28 -3.43
C ALA A 81 -19.88 -16.70 -4.42
N ALA A 82 -19.58 -16.68 -5.73
CA ALA A 82 -20.52 -17.11 -6.76
C ALA A 82 -20.99 -18.58 -6.60
N LYS A 83 -20.14 -19.42 -5.99
CA LYS A 83 -20.45 -20.85 -5.72
C LYS A 83 -21.08 -21.06 -4.34
N ASN A 84 -21.03 -20.06 -3.46
CA ASN A 84 -21.42 -20.14 -2.06
C ASN A 84 -22.21 -18.89 -1.65
N PRO A 85 -23.39 -18.63 -2.26
CA PRO A 85 -24.16 -17.42 -2.00
C PRO A 85 -24.55 -17.31 -0.53
N GLY A 86 -24.38 -16.12 0.05
CA GLY A 86 -24.74 -15.82 1.45
C GLY A 86 -23.86 -16.50 2.51
N ARG A 87 -22.71 -17.06 2.13
CA ARG A 87 -21.81 -17.84 3.01
C ARG A 87 -20.41 -17.25 3.15
N LEU A 88 -20.09 -16.20 2.40
CA LEU A 88 -18.77 -15.57 2.38
C LEU A 88 -18.96 -14.04 2.42
N ALA A 89 -18.21 -13.38 3.29
CA ALA A 89 -18.15 -11.91 3.35
C ALA A 89 -16.71 -11.43 3.46
N LEU A 90 -16.43 -10.29 2.84
CA LEU A 90 -15.23 -9.50 2.97
C LEU A 90 -15.55 -8.25 3.80
N THR A 91 -14.83 -8.04 4.90
CA THR A 91 -15.05 -6.83 5.72
C THR A 91 -14.41 -5.61 5.07
N ALA A 92 -14.81 -4.41 5.50
CA ALA A 92 -13.95 -3.24 5.35
C ALA A 92 -12.57 -3.53 5.99
N PRO A 93 -11.47 -2.94 5.49
CA PRO A 93 -10.14 -3.14 6.08
C PRO A 93 -10.09 -2.79 7.56
N PHE A 94 -9.17 -3.41 8.29
CA PHE A 94 -8.97 -3.19 9.71
C PHE A 94 -8.90 -1.69 10.04
N GLY A 95 -7.97 -1.00 9.38
CA GLY A 95 -7.76 0.43 9.51
C GLY A 95 -7.78 1.14 8.17
N GLN A 96 -7.57 2.45 8.23
CA GLN A 96 -7.43 3.37 7.10
C GLN A 96 -6.24 4.29 7.40
N PRO A 97 -5.62 4.96 6.42
CA PRO A 97 -4.41 5.76 6.65
C PRO A 97 -4.59 6.84 7.73
N ASP A 98 -5.79 7.42 7.84
CA ASP A 98 -6.13 8.37 8.91
C ASP A 98 -6.07 7.74 10.31
N HIS A 99 -6.51 6.48 10.43
CA HIS A 99 -6.39 5.74 11.69
C HIS A 99 -4.92 5.48 12.03
N LEU A 100 -4.09 5.11 11.04
CA LEU A 100 -2.64 4.95 11.23
C LEU A 100 -2.00 6.25 11.74
N THR A 101 -2.35 7.38 11.14
CA THR A 101 -1.88 8.69 11.58
C THR A 101 -2.29 8.96 13.04
N ALA A 102 -3.53 8.66 13.42
CA ALA A 102 -3.99 8.83 14.80
C ALA A 102 -3.20 7.95 15.81
N TRP A 103 -2.91 6.69 15.46
CA TRP A 103 -2.11 5.80 16.32
C TRP A 103 -0.65 6.21 16.39
N LEU A 104 -0.06 6.66 15.27
CA LEU A 104 1.30 7.20 15.25
C LEU A 104 1.41 8.49 16.08
N ARG A 105 0.41 9.38 16.03
CA ARG A 105 0.33 10.54 16.93
C ARG A 105 0.24 10.11 18.39
N THR A 106 -0.46 9.03 18.69
CA THR A 106 -0.51 8.46 20.04
C THR A 106 0.85 7.90 20.47
N ALA A 107 1.59 7.26 19.57
CA ALA A 107 2.98 6.83 19.83
C ALA A 107 3.90 8.04 20.07
N ALA A 108 3.81 9.09 19.25
CA ALA A 108 4.57 10.32 19.42
C ALA A 108 4.25 11.01 20.76
N ASN A 109 2.99 11.04 21.17
CA ASN A 109 2.59 11.59 22.48
C ASN A 109 3.16 10.79 23.66
N ARG A 110 3.24 9.45 23.53
CA ARG A 110 3.88 8.58 24.54
C ARG A 110 5.38 8.83 24.63
N ALA A 111 6.06 8.95 23.48
CA ALA A 111 7.48 9.31 23.42
C ALA A 111 7.75 10.66 24.08
N ARG A 112 6.97 11.70 23.73
CA ARG A 112 7.07 13.03 24.34
C ARG A 112 6.86 13.03 25.86
N ALA A 113 5.95 12.19 26.36
CA ALA A 113 5.67 12.14 27.80
C ALA A 113 6.90 11.70 28.61
N SER A 114 7.84 11.01 27.98
CA SER A 114 9.13 10.66 28.58
C SER A 114 10.13 11.83 28.48
N ASP A 115 10.31 12.43 27.29
CA ASP A 115 11.09 13.65 27.09
C ASP A 115 10.61 14.42 25.84
N SER A 116 10.50 15.74 25.93
CA SER A 116 10.10 16.61 24.83
C SER A 116 11.13 16.76 23.70
N GLY A 117 12.39 16.38 23.94
CA GLY A 117 13.46 16.41 22.92
C GLY A 117 13.60 15.14 22.08
N ASP A 118 12.83 14.09 22.40
CA ASP A 118 12.94 12.78 21.75
C ASP A 118 12.48 12.82 20.27
N ALA A 119 13.10 11.98 19.44
CA ALA A 119 12.69 11.73 18.06
C ALA A 119 11.99 10.38 17.95
N LEU A 120 10.92 10.33 17.15
CA LEU A 120 10.20 9.09 16.85
C LEU A 120 10.68 8.51 15.51
N LEU A 121 11.17 7.27 15.54
CA LEU A 121 11.49 6.49 14.36
C LEU A 121 10.37 5.48 14.06
N ILE A 122 9.67 5.68 12.95
CA ILE A 122 8.63 4.79 12.46
C ILE A 122 9.27 3.75 11.54
N VAL A 123 9.20 2.48 11.90
CA VAL A 123 9.87 1.39 11.17
C VAL A 123 8.85 0.53 10.44
N ALA A 124 9.05 0.31 9.16
CA ALA A 124 8.25 -0.61 8.35
C ALA A 124 9.15 -1.58 7.57
N PRO A 125 8.68 -2.81 7.28
CA PRO A 125 9.36 -3.65 6.32
C PRO A 125 9.26 -3.06 4.91
N ARG A 126 10.10 -3.56 4.00
CA ARG A 126 10.03 -3.21 2.59
C ARG A 126 8.69 -3.58 1.98
N SER A 127 8.21 -2.71 1.12
CA SER A 127 6.97 -2.90 0.37
C SER A 127 7.11 -2.31 -1.03
N ASN A 128 6.01 -1.97 -1.68
CA ASN A 128 6.11 -1.24 -2.94
C ASN A 128 6.38 0.26 -2.68
N PRO A 129 6.96 0.99 -3.65
CA PRO A 129 7.32 2.40 -3.45
C PRO A 129 6.15 3.33 -3.10
N PHE A 130 4.91 3.03 -3.51
CA PHE A 130 3.74 3.85 -3.18
C PHE A 130 3.35 3.70 -1.71
N ASP A 131 3.37 2.48 -1.20
CA ASP A 131 3.07 2.21 0.21
C ASP A 131 4.13 2.86 1.12
N GLU A 132 5.41 2.76 0.73
CA GLU A 132 6.52 3.41 1.42
C GLU A 132 6.40 4.94 1.39
N ALA A 133 6.09 5.53 0.22
CA ALA A 133 5.86 6.96 0.09
C ALA A 133 4.67 7.44 0.93
N GLU A 134 3.59 6.66 1.02
CA GLU A 134 2.46 6.98 1.88
C GLU A 134 2.90 6.99 3.36
N LEU A 135 3.78 6.10 3.81
CA LEU A 135 4.30 6.17 5.18
C LEU A 135 5.10 7.44 5.46
N HIS A 136 5.92 7.89 4.50
CA HIS A 136 6.61 9.17 4.61
C HIS A 136 5.62 10.35 4.69
N ARG A 137 4.55 10.32 3.90
CA ARG A 137 3.46 11.31 3.98
C ARG A 137 2.78 11.28 5.35
N LEU A 138 2.44 10.12 5.88
CA LEU A 138 1.80 9.96 7.19
C LEU A 138 2.74 10.45 8.31
N ALA A 139 4.04 10.13 8.25
CA ALA A 139 5.04 10.63 9.19
C ALA A 139 5.13 12.16 9.17
N TYR A 140 5.11 12.78 7.99
CA TYR A 140 5.02 14.23 7.87
C TYR A 140 3.74 14.79 8.53
N LEU A 141 2.58 14.18 8.32
CA LEU A 141 1.32 14.60 8.96
C LEU A 141 1.37 14.45 10.48
N VAL A 142 2.04 13.42 10.99
CA VAL A 142 2.27 13.22 12.43
C VAL A 142 3.18 14.32 12.97
N ALA A 143 4.28 14.66 12.29
CA ALA A 143 5.15 15.76 12.73
C ALA A 143 4.43 17.12 12.69
N ALA A 144 3.76 17.42 11.58
CA ALA A 144 3.08 18.70 11.37
C ALA A 144 1.91 18.96 12.32
N ASN A 145 1.23 17.90 12.77
CA ASN A 145 0.04 17.99 13.63
C ASN A 145 0.22 17.32 15.01
N GLY A 146 1.45 16.93 15.34
CA GLY A 146 1.77 16.15 16.53
C GLY A 146 2.59 16.93 17.54
N ALA A 147 2.99 16.21 18.59
CA ALA A 147 3.69 16.80 19.72
C ALA A 147 5.21 16.65 19.67
N LEU A 148 5.74 15.88 18.72
CA LEU A 148 7.18 15.75 18.46
C LEU A 148 7.52 16.35 17.09
N PRO A 149 8.50 17.27 17.00
CA PRO A 149 8.92 17.85 15.73
C PRO A 149 9.72 16.87 14.87
N GLU A 150 10.41 15.92 15.48
CA GLU A 150 11.30 14.96 14.81
C GLU A 150 10.61 13.60 14.66
N VAL A 151 9.97 13.38 13.51
CA VAL A 151 9.36 12.10 13.14
C VAL A 151 10.00 11.60 11.85
N HIS A 152 10.65 10.45 11.94
CA HIS A 152 11.45 9.85 10.88
C HIS A 152 10.88 8.50 10.47
N VAL A 153 11.15 8.08 9.23
CA VAL A 153 10.74 6.76 8.71
C VAL A 153 11.98 5.95 8.36
N ALA A 154 11.95 4.68 8.71
CA ALA A 154 12.90 3.68 8.24
C ALA A 154 12.15 2.54 7.56
N ILE A 155 12.59 2.23 6.34
CA ILE A 155 12.25 0.98 5.68
C ILE A 155 13.38 -0.01 5.99
N ALA A 156 13.10 -1.01 6.80
CA ALA A 156 14.09 -1.92 7.36
C ALA A 156 13.48 -3.31 7.62
N ASP A 157 14.17 -4.35 7.18
CA ASP A 157 13.73 -5.75 7.38
C ASP A 157 14.53 -6.47 8.47
N ASP A 158 15.65 -5.89 8.92
CA ASP A 158 16.54 -6.46 9.93
C ASP A 158 17.02 -5.43 10.97
N ALA A 159 17.63 -5.94 12.05
CA ALA A 159 18.09 -5.12 13.16
C ALA A 159 19.19 -4.12 12.76
N GLU A 160 20.11 -4.51 11.86
CA GLU A 160 21.22 -3.66 11.43
C GLU A 160 20.70 -2.44 10.67
N GLU A 161 19.68 -2.62 9.83
CA GLU A 161 19.01 -1.56 9.11
C GLU A 161 18.28 -0.58 10.03
N VAL A 162 17.61 -1.10 11.06
CA VAL A 162 16.97 -0.30 12.10
C VAL A 162 18.01 0.51 12.87
N ASP A 163 19.11 -0.12 13.31
CA ASP A 163 20.19 0.55 14.04
C ASP A 163 20.86 1.64 13.19
N ARG A 164 21.16 1.34 11.92
CA ARG A 164 21.69 2.33 10.97
C ARG A 164 20.74 3.50 10.77
N ALA A 165 19.42 3.27 10.82
CA ALA A 165 18.44 4.35 10.73
C ALA A 165 18.39 5.19 12.01
N ALA A 166 18.37 4.54 13.18
CA ALA A 166 18.43 5.21 14.47
C ALA A 166 19.70 6.08 14.58
N ASP A 167 20.85 5.58 14.14
CA ASP A 167 22.11 6.34 14.11
C ASP A 167 22.07 7.57 13.20
N ARG A 168 21.34 7.51 12.08
CA ARG A 168 21.13 8.70 11.23
C ARG A 168 20.28 9.74 11.96
N VAL A 169 19.23 9.32 12.65
CA VAL A 169 18.36 10.22 13.41
C VAL A 169 19.12 10.84 14.59
N ARG A 170 19.92 10.07 15.33
CA ARG A 170 20.76 10.56 16.44
C ARG A 170 21.75 11.65 16.02
N ARG A 171 22.12 11.75 14.74
CA ARG A 171 23.02 12.79 14.22
C ARG A 171 22.33 14.14 14.00
N VAL A 172 20.99 14.15 13.91
CA VAL A 172 20.20 15.35 13.61
C VAL A 172 19.21 15.71 14.71
N ALA A 173 18.83 14.76 15.56
CA ALA A 173 17.95 14.97 16.70
C ALA A 173 18.76 15.13 18.01
N PRO A 174 18.46 16.14 18.85
CA PRO A 174 19.20 16.39 20.09
C PRO A 174 18.85 15.44 21.25
N GLY A 175 17.70 14.75 21.19
CA GLY A 175 17.22 13.83 22.23
C GLY A 175 17.39 12.35 21.89
N ARG A 176 16.69 11.49 22.65
CA ARG A 176 16.75 10.04 22.42
C ARG A 176 15.97 9.70 21.16
N VAL A 177 16.33 8.58 20.54
CA VAL A 177 15.56 8.00 19.43
C VAL A 177 14.77 6.83 19.98
N VAL A 178 13.45 6.94 19.91
CA VAL A 178 12.54 5.85 20.23
C VAL A 178 11.83 5.39 18.97
N ALA A 179 11.57 4.09 18.85
CA ALA A 179 11.06 3.50 17.63
C ALA A 179 9.71 2.80 17.81
N VAL A 180 8.93 2.74 16.73
CA VAL A 180 7.63 2.05 16.73
C VAL A 180 7.41 1.35 15.38
N PRO A 181 6.88 0.12 15.36
CA PRO A 181 6.51 -0.53 14.10
C PRO A 181 5.32 0.18 13.46
N ALA A 182 5.37 0.35 12.14
CA ALA A 182 4.32 0.92 11.29
C ALA A 182 3.32 -0.15 10.83
N GLY A 183 2.93 -1.04 11.74
CA GLY A 183 2.20 -2.26 11.41
C GLY A 183 1.76 -3.02 12.65
N PHE A 184 1.41 -4.28 12.46
CA PHE A 184 0.90 -5.17 13.50
C PHE A 184 2.01 -5.81 14.35
N ALA A 185 3.28 -5.63 14.00
CA ALA A 185 4.39 -6.18 14.78
C ALA A 185 4.33 -5.75 16.25
N ALA A 186 4.53 -6.71 17.15
CA ALA A 186 4.64 -6.42 18.59
C ALA A 186 6.03 -5.86 18.95
N HIS A 187 7.04 -6.26 18.18
CA HIS A 187 8.43 -5.90 18.40
C HIS A 187 9.11 -5.53 17.08
N LEU A 188 10.09 -4.64 17.16
CA LEU A 188 11.01 -4.40 16.06
C LEU A 188 12.00 -5.59 15.93
N PRO A 189 12.58 -5.82 14.74
CA PRO A 189 13.72 -6.72 14.59
C PRO A 189 14.80 -6.31 15.60
N GLY A 190 15.39 -7.25 16.35
CA GLY A 190 16.15 -7.08 17.61
C GLY A 190 17.27 -6.03 17.64
N ALA A 191 16.90 -4.76 17.46
CA ALA A 191 17.73 -3.58 17.33
C ALA A 191 18.01 -2.94 18.68
N ASP A 192 19.12 -2.20 18.76
CA ASP A 192 19.51 -1.41 19.93
C ASP A 192 18.88 0.00 19.85
N VAL A 193 17.55 0.01 19.75
CA VAL A 193 16.72 1.20 19.80
C VAL A 193 15.58 1.00 20.79
N GLU A 194 15.35 1.99 21.64
CA GLU A 194 14.26 1.96 22.61
C GLU A 194 12.92 1.90 21.86
N GLN A 195 12.15 0.85 22.08
CA GLN A 195 10.87 0.68 21.41
C GLN A 195 9.71 1.24 22.25
N VAL A 196 8.88 2.10 21.64
CA VAL A 196 7.56 2.45 22.16
C VAL A 196 6.64 1.25 22.03
N ALA A 197 5.82 0.97 23.05
CA ALA A 197 4.82 -0.10 22.99
C ALA A 197 4.01 -0.05 21.67
N PRO A 198 3.53 -1.22 21.16
CA PRO A 198 2.87 -1.33 19.86
C PRO A 198 1.82 -0.24 19.60
N LEU A 199 1.56 0.06 18.31
CA LEU A 199 0.58 1.09 17.92
C LEU A 199 -0.79 0.87 18.58
N MET A 200 -1.18 -0.39 18.71
CA MET A 200 -2.40 -0.80 19.39
C MET A 200 -2.12 -1.96 20.34
N SER A 201 -2.84 -1.98 21.46
CA SER A 201 -2.87 -3.17 22.31
C SER A 201 -3.64 -4.29 21.63
N ASP A 202 -3.30 -5.54 21.94
CA ASP A 202 -4.00 -6.71 21.39
C ASP A 202 -5.51 -6.65 21.67
N ALA A 203 -5.92 -6.19 22.85
CA ALA A 203 -7.33 -6.02 23.19
C ALA A 203 -8.06 -5.00 22.28
N ALA A 204 -7.37 -3.93 21.85
CA ALA A 204 -7.93 -2.95 20.92
C ALA A 204 -8.05 -3.55 19.50
N VAL A 205 -7.04 -4.31 19.06
CA VAL A 205 -7.07 -5.02 17.78
C VAL A 205 -8.24 -6.02 17.73
N ILE A 206 -8.37 -6.86 18.76
CA ILE A 206 -9.45 -7.84 18.86
C ILE A 206 -10.83 -7.17 18.86
N ARG A 207 -10.98 -6.02 19.53
CA ARG A 207 -12.24 -5.26 19.52
C ARG A 207 -12.62 -4.80 18.11
N VAL A 208 -11.66 -4.30 17.35
CA VAL A 208 -11.88 -3.87 15.96
C VAL A 208 -12.25 -5.07 15.09
N ILE A 209 -11.51 -6.18 15.18
CA ILE A 209 -11.84 -7.42 14.44
C ILE A 209 -13.27 -7.88 14.74
N ARG A 210 -13.66 -7.94 16.02
CA ARG A 210 -15.03 -8.30 16.42
C ARG A 210 -16.08 -7.36 15.83
N SER A 211 -15.79 -6.06 15.75
CA SER A 211 -16.71 -5.09 15.11
C SER A 211 -16.84 -5.37 13.63
N ARG A 212 -15.72 -5.53 12.92
CA ARG A 212 -15.67 -5.84 11.48
C ARG A 212 -16.42 -7.10 11.14
N VAL A 213 -16.22 -8.16 11.93
CA VAL A 213 -16.93 -9.45 11.72
C VAL A 213 -18.43 -9.28 11.93
N ARG A 214 -18.85 -8.56 12.98
CA ARG A 214 -20.29 -8.33 13.25
C ARG A 214 -20.94 -7.49 12.15
N GLU A 215 -20.28 -6.43 11.70
CA GLU A 215 -20.73 -5.56 10.62
C GLU A 215 -20.89 -6.36 9.32
N ALA A 216 -19.90 -7.17 8.96
CA ALA A 216 -19.94 -7.98 7.74
C ALA A 216 -21.01 -9.08 7.78
N LEU A 217 -21.24 -9.73 8.92
CA LEU A 217 -22.34 -10.70 9.05
C LEU A 217 -23.71 -10.04 8.92
N ALA A 218 -23.88 -8.83 9.46
CA ALA A 218 -25.11 -8.06 9.31
C ALA A 218 -25.34 -7.63 7.84
N ALA A 219 -24.29 -7.17 7.15
CA ALA A 219 -24.33 -6.84 5.73
C ALA A 219 -24.65 -8.06 4.86
N LEU A 220 -24.00 -9.21 5.16
CA LEU A 220 -24.22 -10.46 4.43
C LEU A 220 -25.67 -10.95 4.56
N ALA A 221 -26.26 -10.81 5.75
CA ALA A 221 -27.68 -11.12 5.97
C ALA A 221 -28.62 -10.19 5.17
N ALA A 222 -28.16 -8.97 4.83
CA ALA A 222 -28.86 -8.03 3.96
C ALA A 222 -28.54 -8.23 2.47
N GLY A 223 -27.69 -9.20 2.11
CA GLY A 223 -27.32 -9.52 0.73
C GLY A 223 -26.07 -8.82 0.20
N ASP A 224 -25.29 -8.17 1.06
CA ASP A 224 -24.03 -7.51 0.71
C ASP A 224 -22.83 -8.30 1.27
N ASP A 225 -21.98 -8.82 0.39
CA ASP A 225 -20.78 -9.58 0.76
C ASP A 225 -19.51 -8.72 0.86
N GLY A 226 -19.57 -7.44 0.50
CA GLY A 226 -18.43 -6.51 0.53
C GLY A 226 -17.35 -6.74 -0.53
N ILE A 227 -17.48 -7.73 -1.41
CA ILE A 227 -16.44 -8.11 -2.38
C ILE A 227 -16.24 -7.02 -3.43
N ASP A 228 -17.33 -6.44 -3.95
CA ASP A 228 -17.24 -5.37 -4.96
C ASP A 228 -16.54 -4.12 -4.40
N THR A 229 -16.79 -3.78 -3.13
CA THR A 229 -16.07 -2.71 -2.43
C THR A 229 -14.58 -3.03 -2.31
N GLY A 230 -14.23 -4.28 -1.97
CA GLY A 230 -12.84 -4.72 -1.89
C GLY A 230 -12.11 -4.70 -3.23
N LEU A 231 -12.78 -5.06 -4.33
CA LEU A 231 -12.21 -4.97 -5.68
C LEU A 231 -11.83 -3.53 -6.03
N ALA A 232 -12.58 -2.56 -5.51
CA ALA A 232 -12.33 -1.15 -5.75
C ALA A 232 -11.20 -0.54 -4.90
N ALA A 233 -10.64 -1.29 -3.95
CA ALA A 233 -9.68 -0.77 -2.97
C ALA A 233 -8.39 -0.20 -3.60
N ASP A 234 -7.94 -0.75 -4.72
CA ASP A 234 -6.68 -0.35 -5.39
C ASP A 234 -6.88 0.73 -6.46
N HIS A 235 -8.12 1.13 -6.77
CA HIS A 235 -8.42 2.07 -7.87
C HIS A 235 -7.97 3.53 -7.62
N GLY A 236 -7.44 3.84 -6.44
CA GLY A 236 -6.89 5.15 -6.08
C GLY A 236 -5.40 5.14 -5.69
N HIS A 237 -4.73 3.99 -5.79
CA HIS A 237 -3.38 3.79 -5.28
C HIS A 237 -2.46 3.30 -6.40
N GLY A 238 -1.44 4.09 -6.73
CA GLY A 238 -0.56 3.87 -7.89
C GLY A 238 -0.58 5.08 -8.82
N TYR A 239 0.28 5.09 -9.85
CA TYR A 239 0.28 6.15 -10.87
C TYR A 239 -1.17 6.43 -11.25
N ALA A 240 -1.69 7.59 -10.82
CA ALA A 240 -3.01 8.03 -11.24
C ALA A 240 -3.02 7.78 -12.74
N HIS A 241 -4.01 7.01 -13.20
CA HIS A 241 -4.29 6.87 -14.62
C HIS A 241 -4.53 8.29 -15.11
N SER A 242 -3.45 8.97 -15.48
CA SER A 242 -3.48 10.11 -16.33
C SER A 242 -4.13 9.53 -17.57
N HIS A 243 -5.41 9.83 -17.74
CA HIS A 243 -6.07 9.82 -19.03
C HIS A 243 -5.33 10.84 -19.91
N THR A 244 -4.07 10.58 -20.21
CA THR A 244 -3.34 11.20 -21.28
C THR A 244 -3.76 10.41 -22.51
N PHE A 245 -4.86 10.88 -23.10
CA PHE A 245 -5.39 10.53 -24.42
C PHE A 245 -6.16 9.22 -24.57
N GLU A 246 -7.38 9.16 -24.01
CA GLU A 246 -8.47 8.42 -24.69
C GLU A 246 -9.85 8.90 -24.24
N ALA A 247 -10.24 10.10 -24.68
CA ALA A 247 -11.63 10.54 -24.84
C ALA A 247 -11.66 11.97 -25.43
N THR A 248 -11.25 12.12 -26.68
CA THR A 248 -11.91 13.10 -27.54
C THR A 248 -12.52 12.35 -28.69
N ALA A 249 -13.85 12.21 -28.59
CA ALA A 249 -14.74 12.10 -29.73
C ALA A 249 -14.24 12.97 -30.89
N GLY A 250 -14.38 12.44 -32.11
CA GLY A 250 -14.00 13.12 -33.34
C GLY A 250 -14.52 14.55 -33.40
N HIS A 251 -13.60 15.51 -33.24
CA HIS A 251 -13.75 16.86 -33.70
C HIS A 251 -12.69 17.09 -34.77
N HIS A 252 -13.08 16.83 -36.01
CA HIS A 252 -12.37 17.35 -37.18
C HIS A 252 -12.33 18.87 -37.06
N HIS A 253 -11.18 19.43 -36.66
CA HIS A 253 -10.87 20.81 -36.94
C HIS A 253 -10.29 20.88 -38.36
N PRO A 254 -10.94 21.51 -39.34
CA PRO A 254 -10.25 21.88 -40.55
C PRO A 254 -9.15 22.86 -40.16
N HIS A 255 -7.90 22.56 -40.51
CA HIS A 255 -6.81 23.52 -40.42
C HIS A 255 -7.13 24.70 -41.35
N GLY A 256 -7.75 25.74 -40.77
CA GLY A 256 -7.91 27.03 -41.39
C GLY A 256 -6.53 27.60 -41.73
N GLY A 257 -6.37 28.01 -42.98
CA GLY A 257 -5.12 28.56 -43.52
C GLY A 257 -4.57 29.69 -42.66
N ALA A 258 -3.25 29.69 -42.50
CA ALA A 258 -2.50 30.77 -41.88
C ALA A 258 -2.80 32.09 -42.63
N ALA A 259 -3.39 33.05 -41.94
CA ALA A 259 -3.55 34.40 -42.44
C ALA A 259 -2.18 35.11 -42.43
N PRO A 260 -1.70 35.64 -43.56
CA PRO A 260 -0.52 36.49 -43.58
C PRO A 260 -0.87 37.85 -42.96
N HIS A 261 0.01 38.37 -42.10
CA HIS A 261 -0.05 39.76 -41.65
C HIS A 261 1.09 40.54 -42.29
N MET A 262 0.79 41.79 -42.68
CA MET A 262 1.65 42.66 -43.48
C MET A 262 2.18 43.79 -42.59
N HIS A 263 3.49 44.02 -42.63
CA HIS A 263 4.10 45.18 -41.98
C HIS A 263 4.03 46.41 -42.90
N ALA A 264 4.06 47.61 -42.30
CA ALA A 264 3.89 48.89 -42.99
C ALA A 264 5.01 49.22 -44.02
N ASP A 265 6.03 48.38 -44.15
CA ASP A 265 7.13 48.47 -45.12
C ASP A 265 6.99 47.49 -46.30
N GLY A 266 5.87 46.76 -46.40
CA GLY A 266 5.55 45.93 -47.56
C GLY A 266 6.19 44.55 -47.59
N THR A 267 6.89 44.13 -46.52
CA THR A 267 7.51 42.80 -46.45
C THR A 267 6.50 41.76 -45.92
N VAL A 268 6.36 40.63 -46.62
CA VAL A 268 5.46 39.51 -46.25
C VAL A 268 6.29 38.25 -45.99
N HIS A 269 6.11 37.64 -44.82
CA HIS A 269 6.67 36.32 -44.51
C HIS A 269 5.58 35.35 -44.05
N ALA A 270 5.66 34.12 -44.55
CA ALA A 270 4.82 33.00 -44.12
C ALA A 270 5.70 32.02 -43.34
N HIS A 271 5.32 31.69 -42.11
CA HIS A 271 5.97 30.65 -41.32
C HIS A 271 5.36 29.29 -41.66
N GLY A 272 6.05 28.53 -42.52
CA GLY A 272 5.77 27.11 -42.72
C GLY A 272 6.56 26.28 -41.71
N HIS A 273 5.88 25.55 -40.82
CA HIS A 273 6.52 24.49 -40.03
C HIS A 273 6.80 23.29 -40.94
N GLY A 274 8.00 23.27 -41.51
CA GLY A 274 8.52 22.14 -42.27
C GLY A 274 8.90 21.00 -41.33
N GLU A 275 8.30 19.82 -41.56
CA GLU A 275 8.73 18.54 -41.00
C GLU A 275 10.18 18.26 -41.41
N ALA A 276 11.09 18.23 -40.43
CA ALA A 276 12.46 17.77 -40.64
C ALA A 276 12.49 16.23 -40.60
N ARG A 277 12.31 15.63 -41.78
CA ARG A 277 12.51 14.21 -42.07
C ARG A 277 14.01 13.92 -42.21
N LEU A 278 14.61 13.26 -41.22
CA LEU A 278 15.98 12.73 -41.31
C LEU A 278 16.00 11.49 -42.22
N VAL A 279 16.74 11.60 -43.31
CA VAL A 279 16.95 10.58 -44.35
C VAL A 279 18.13 9.69 -43.95
N ALA A 280 17.90 8.37 -43.99
CA ALA A 280 18.91 7.34 -43.87
C ALA A 280 19.83 7.32 -45.11
N ALA A 281 21.15 7.37 -44.88
CA ALA A 281 22.15 7.11 -45.91
C ALA A 281 23.04 5.95 -45.44
N GLY A 282 22.93 4.83 -46.16
CA GLY A 282 23.72 3.63 -45.94
C GLY A 282 25.18 3.78 -46.38
N ARG A 283 26.03 2.90 -45.83
CA ARG A 283 27.35 2.60 -46.40
C ARG A 283 27.74 1.16 -46.07
N GLU A 284 27.81 0.36 -47.12
CA GLU A 284 28.32 -1.03 -47.16
C GLU A 284 29.83 -1.04 -47.50
N PRO A 285 30.51 -2.20 -47.40
CA PRO A 285 31.86 -2.34 -46.85
C PRO A 285 33.00 -2.32 -47.88
N VAL A 286 34.24 -2.11 -47.42
CA VAL A 286 35.46 -2.26 -48.24
C VAL A 286 36.48 -3.16 -47.52
N THR A 287 36.61 -4.34 -48.11
CA THR A 287 37.72 -5.31 -48.22
C THR A 287 39.02 -5.16 -47.42
N ALA A 288 39.43 -6.30 -46.86
CA ALA A 288 40.77 -6.64 -46.40
C ALA A 288 41.80 -6.69 -47.55
N ALA A 289 43.02 -6.22 -47.26
CA ALA A 289 44.23 -6.60 -47.98
C ALA A 289 45.42 -6.62 -47.01
N SER A 290 46.01 -7.80 -46.91
CA SER A 290 47.26 -8.19 -46.25
C SER A 290 48.51 -7.61 -46.92
N HIS A 291 49.50 -7.15 -46.14
CA HIS A 291 50.95 -7.39 -46.37
C HIS A 291 51.82 -6.80 -45.25
N GLU A 292 52.48 -7.68 -44.49
CA GLU A 292 53.84 -7.48 -43.92
C GLU A 292 54.88 -7.54 -45.09
N PRO A 293 56.11 -6.96 -44.99
CA PRO A 293 57.19 -7.51 -44.14
C PRO A 293 58.31 -6.55 -43.66
N HIS A 294 59.29 -7.17 -42.97
CA HIS A 294 60.59 -6.74 -42.41
C HIS A 294 60.53 -6.36 -40.92
N ILE A 295 61.11 -7.12 -39.97
CA ILE A 295 62.38 -7.88 -39.93
C ILE A 295 62.18 -9.26 -39.31
#